data_AF-A0A9Y2D6C5-F1
#
_entry.id   AF-A0A9Y2D6C5-F1
#
_cell.length_a   1.000
_cell.length_b   1.000
_cell.length_c   1.000
_cell.angle_alpha   90.00
_cell.angle_beta   90.00
_cell.angle_gamma   90.00
#
_symmetry.space_group_name_H-M   'P 1'
#
loop_
_entity.id
_entity.type
_entity.pdbx_description
1 polymer ?
#
loop_
_entity_poly.entity_id
_entity_poly.type
_entity_poly.pdbx_seq_one_letter_code
_entity_poly.pdbx_strand_id
1 'polypeptide(L)'
;MKTFKTVKRFTTAKRFKTVTGLASLALVASLLSGCAGTRGPGLGTTLDATTTAYALDHGYDEANPLLSPIGDPYLTALASIGLKQGVKYALHEYGGVNEACAHYGVETAGMTAGGWNLAIVAGAASGPGLIIGALFGVGYWLWVDGEQACR
;
A
#
# COMPACT_ATOMS: atom_id res chain seq x y z
N MET A 1 -3.83 13.89 -58.11
CA MET A 1 -3.47 14.51 -56.82
C MET A 1 -4.12 13.72 -55.69
N LYS A 2 -3.30 13.35 -54.69
CA LYS A 2 -3.59 12.91 -53.30
C LYS A 2 -4.22 11.53 -53.06
N THR A 3 -3.31 10.58 -52.89
CA THR A 3 -3.37 9.37 -52.06
C THR A 3 -3.71 9.71 -50.60
N PHE A 4 -4.69 9.03 -49.99
CA PHE A 4 -4.87 9.02 -48.53
C PHE A 4 -4.64 7.61 -47.98
N LYS A 5 -3.55 7.45 -47.21
CA LYS A 5 -3.24 6.26 -46.43
C LYS A 5 -4.08 6.27 -45.15
N THR A 6 -4.91 5.24 -44.94
CA THR A 6 -5.60 5.00 -43.67
C THR A 6 -4.59 4.47 -42.64
N VAL A 7 -4.28 5.28 -41.63
CA VAL A 7 -3.35 4.93 -40.55
C VAL A 7 -4.03 3.98 -39.55
N LYS A 8 -3.32 2.87 -39.26
CA LYS A 8 -3.69 1.79 -38.33
C LYS A 8 -4.12 2.30 -36.95
N ARG A 9 -5.34 1.95 -36.52
CA ARG A 9 -5.87 2.19 -35.17
C ARG A 9 -6.24 0.86 -34.51
N PHE A 10 -5.27 -0.04 -34.28
CA PHE A 10 -5.57 -1.41 -33.80
C PHE A 10 -4.50 -2.02 -32.88
N THR A 11 -3.90 -1.23 -31.98
CA THR A 11 -2.85 -1.77 -31.08
C THR A 11 -3.02 -1.45 -29.59
N THR A 12 -3.95 -0.59 -29.20
CA THR A 12 -4.05 -0.11 -27.81
C THR A 12 -4.84 -1.06 -26.90
N ALA A 13 -5.88 -1.73 -27.40
CA ALA A 13 -6.76 -2.57 -26.58
C ALA A 13 -6.11 -3.88 -26.10
N LYS A 14 -5.13 -4.44 -26.83
CA LYS A 14 -4.43 -5.65 -26.40
C LYS A 14 -3.53 -5.41 -25.19
N ARG A 15 -2.82 -4.26 -25.15
CA ARG A 15 -1.89 -3.92 -24.07
C ARG A 15 -2.58 -3.83 -22.71
N PHE A 16 -3.79 -3.28 -22.65
CA PHE A 16 -4.52 -3.12 -21.39
C PHE A 16 -4.88 -4.45 -20.73
N LYS A 17 -5.33 -5.45 -21.53
CA LYS A 17 -5.64 -6.80 -21.04
C LYS A 17 -4.39 -7.59 -20.62
N THR A 18 -3.26 -7.37 -21.28
CA THR A 18 -2.00 -8.04 -20.93
C THR A 18 -1.41 -7.50 -19.62
N VAL A 19 -1.56 -6.20 -19.35
CA VAL A 19 -1.04 -5.56 -18.12
C VAL A 19 -1.83 -6.01 -16.89
N THR A 20 -3.17 -6.10 -16.98
CA THR A 20 -3.98 -6.68 -15.90
C THR A 20 -3.61 -8.14 -15.64
N GLY A 21 -3.40 -8.94 -16.69
CA GLY A 21 -3.02 -10.35 -16.54
C GLY A 21 -1.64 -10.55 -15.90
N LEU A 22 -0.67 -9.68 -16.21
CA LEU A 22 0.66 -9.70 -15.58
C LEU A 22 0.61 -9.27 -14.11
N ALA A 23 -0.19 -8.27 -13.77
CA ALA A 23 -0.38 -7.86 -12.38
C ALA A 23 -1.07 -8.95 -11.55
N SER A 24 -2.07 -9.64 -12.11
CA SER A 24 -2.69 -10.81 -11.48
C SER A 24 -1.71 -11.96 -11.31
N LEU A 25 -0.87 -12.24 -12.31
CA LEU A 25 0.17 -13.27 -12.22
C LEU A 25 1.25 -12.91 -11.19
N ALA A 26 1.64 -11.64 -11.09
CA ALA A 26 2.60 -11.18 -10.10
C ALA A 26 2.01 -11.28 -8.68
N LEU A 27 0.72 -10.95 -8.52
CA LEU A 27 0.01 -11.10 -7.25
C LEU A 27 -0.12 -12.57 -6.85
N VAL A 28 -0.52 -13.44 -7.77
CA VAL A 28 -0.60 -14.88 -7.57
C VAL A 28 0.79 -15.48 -7.34
N ALA A 29 1.82 -15.02 -8.05
CA ALA A 29 3.21 -15.42 -7.82
C ALA A 29 3.71 -14.97 -6.45
N SER A 30 3.33 -13.78 -5.97
CA SER A 30 3.67 -13.31 -4.61
C SER A 30 2.93 -14.08 -3.51
N LEU A 31 1.72 -14.59 -3.81
CA LEU A 31 0.96 -15.48 -2.92
C LEU A 31 1.50 -16.93 -2.93
N LEU A 32 2.09 -17.37 -4.05
CA LEU A 32 2.68 -18.71 -4.22
C LEU A 32 4.17 -18.78 -3.87
N SER A 33 4.88 -17.65 -3.83
CA SER A 33 6.28 -17.58 -3.40
C SER A 33 6.35 -17.57 -1.88
N GLY A 34 6.08 -18.70 -1.24
CA GLY A 34 6.42 -18.98 0.16
C GLY A 34 7.94 -19.01 0.42
N CYS A 35 8.71 -18.11 -0.22
CA CYS A 35 10.16 -17.97 -0.12
C CYS A 35 10.63 -16.51 0.03
N ALA A 36 9.74 -15.56 0.37
CA ALA A 36 10.18 -14.31 1.01
C ALA A 36 10.03 -14.52 2.52
N GLY A 37 11.14 -14.60 3.25
CA GLY A 37 11.18 -14.84 4.70
C GLY A 37 10.66 -13.67 5.53
N THR A 38 9.63 -12.97 5.06
CA THR A 38 9.04 -11.80 5.71
C THR A 38 7.64 -12.15 6.17
N ARG A 39 7.38 -11.97 7.47
CA ARG A 39 6.02 -11.95 8.04
C ARG A 39 5.05 -11.16 7.17
N GLY A 40 3.91 -11.79 6.88
CA GLY A 40 2.86 -11.23 6.03
C GLY A 40 2.23 -9.92 6.55
N PRO A 41 1.16 -9.46 5.88
CA PRO A 41 0.41 -8.28 6.30
C PRO A 41 -0.11 -8.43 7.73
N GLY A 42 0.18 -7.45 8.58
CA GLY A 42 -0.35 -7.37 9.94
C GLY A 42 -1.56 -6.44 10.02
N LEU A 43 -1.90 -6.07 11.25
CA LEU A 43 -3.06 -5.23 11.54
C LEU A 43 -2.92 -3.83 10.94
N GLY A 44 -1.75 -3.21 11.02
CA GLY A 44 -1.52 -1.85 10.49
C GLY A 44 -1.62 -1.79 8.98
N THR A 45 -1.04 -2.76 8.28
CA THR A 45 -1.18 -2.92 6.84
C THR A 45 -2.65 -3.10 6.45
N THR A 46 -3.39 -3.91 7.21
CA THR A 46 -4.81 -4.17 6.95
C THR A 46 -5.65 -2.92 7.19
N LEU A 47 -5.42 -2.20 8.29
CA LEU A 47 -6.15 -0.97 8.60
C LEU A 47 -5.89 0.10 7.55
N ASP A 48 -4.63 0.33 7.18
CA ASP A 48 -4.30 1.32 6.15
C ASP A 48 -4.94 0.97 4.81
N ALA A 49 -4.82 -0.28 4.35
CA ALA A 49 -5.36 -0.70 3.06
C ALA A 49 -6.90 -0.60 3.02
N THR A 50 -7.58 -1.04 4.08
CA THR A 50 -9.06 -0.96 4.16
C THR A 50 -9.56 0.47 4.22
N THR A 51 -8.90 1.32 5.00
CA THR A 51 -9.28 2.75 5.12
C THR A 51 -8.92 3.54 3.87
N THR A 52 -7.84 3.18 3.17
CA THR A 52 -7.48 3.71 1.85
C THR A 52 -8.57 3.37 0.82
N ALA A 53 -8.93 2.09 0.70
CA ALA A 53 -10.00 1.67 -0.22
C ALA A 53 -11.30 2.42 0.08
N TYR A 54 -11.67 2.51 1.36
CA TYR A 54 -12.87 3.22 1.78
C TYR A 54 -12.81 4.71 1.43
N ALA A 55 -11.72 5.40 1.76
CA ALA A 55 -11.58 6.83 1.50
C ALA A 55 -11.65 7.12 -0.02
N LEU A 56 -10.93 6.36 -0.84
CA LEU A 56 -10.93 6.56 -2.29
C LEU A 56 -12.31 6.26 -2.91
N ASP A 57 -13.01 5.23 -2.44
CA ASP A 57 -14.37 4.92 -2.89
C ASP A 57 -15.39 6.03 -2.54
N HIS A 58 -15.08 6.86 -1.54
CA HIS A 58 -15.89 8.00 -1.11
C HIS A 58 -15.41 9.35 -1.69
N GLY A 59 -14.53 9.33 -2.69
CA GLY A 59 -14.13 10.54 -3.43
C GLY A 59 -13.02 11.36 -2.76
N TYR A 60 -12.28 10.78 -1.81
CA TYR A 60 -11.04 11.37 -1.31
C TYR A 60 -9.88 11.08 -2.27
N ASP A 61 -8.82 11.88 -2.17
CA ASP A 61 -7.61 11.73 -2.97
C ASP A 61 -6.53 10.93 -2.22
N GLU A 62 -5.80 10.09 -2.94
CA GLU A 62 -4.63 9.37 -2.42
C GLU A 62 -3.46 10.34 -2.20
N ALA A 63 -3.00 10.46 -0.96
CA ALA A 63 -1.91 11.36 -0.59
C ALA A 63 -0.53 10.84 -1.00
N ASN A 64 -0.36 9.52 -1.15
CA ASN A 64 0.92 8.93 -1.52
C ASN A 64 1.17 9.08 -3.04
N PRO A 65 2.22 9.80 -3.47
CA PRO A 65 2.49 10.05 -4.89
C PRO A 65 2.82 8.78 -5.69
N LEU A 66 3.22 7.68 -5.02
CA LEU A 66 3.47 6.39 -5.67
C LEU A 66 2.17 5.63 -5.96
N LEU A 67 1.12 5.92 -5.22
CA LEU A 67 -0.17 5.23 -5.27
C LEU A 67 -1.24 6.05 -5.99
N SER A 68 -1.16 7.38 -5.93
CA SER A 68 -2.12 8.29 -6.54
C SER A 68 -2.34 8.13 -8.04
N PRO A 69 -1.36 7.68 -8.87
CA PRO A 69 -1.60 7.44 -10.29
C PRO A 69 -2.50 6.22 -10.58
N ILE A 70 -2.75 5.34 -9.60
CA ILE A 70 -3.55 4.12 -9.80
C ILE A 70 -5.03 4.47 -9.99
N GLY A 71 -5.56 5.39 -9.18
CA GLY A 71 -6.92 5.93 -9.27
C GLY A 71 -8.06 4.96 -8.93
N ASP A 72 -7.85 3.64 -9.02
CA ASP A 72 -8.82 2.63 -8.59
C ASP A 72 -8.70 2.35 -7.07
N PRO A 73 -9.77 2.44 -6.27
CA PRO A 73 -9.72 2.28 -4.82
C PRO A 73 -9.12 0.94 -4.36
N TYR A 74 -9.55 -0.16 -4.96
CA TYR A 74 -9.19 -1.51 -4.51
C TYR A 74 -7.78 -1.90 -4.98
N LEU A 75 -7.41 -1.54 -6.21
CA LEU A 75 -6.05 -1.72 -6.70
C LEU A 75 -5.06 -0.85 -5.93
N THR A 76 -5.46 0.36 -5.52
CA THR A 76 -4.62 1.24 -4.69
C THR A 76 -4.38 0.63 -3.31
N ALA A 77 -5.43 0.10 -2.67
CA ALA A 77 -5.30 -0.62 -1.42
C ALA A 77 -4.41 -1.88 -1.53
N LEU A 78 -4.56 -2.65 -2.62
CA LEU A 78 -3.71 -3.81 -2.88
C LEU A 78 -2.25 -3.42 -3.12
N ALA A 79 -2.02 -2.33 -3.86
CA ALA A 79 -0.71 -1.77 -4.07
C ALA A 79 -0.09 -1.25 -2.77
N SER A 80 -0.89 -0.69 -1.86
CA SER A 80 -0.41 -0.24 -0.55
C SER A 80 0.03 -1.40 0.35
N ILE A 81 -0.62 -2.56 0.26
CA ILE A 81 -0.18 -3.81 0.89
C ILE A 81 1.15 -4.26 0.30
N GLY A 82 1.22 -4.36 -1.04
CA GLY A 82 2.44 -4.78 -1.74
C GLY A 82 3.64 -3.88 -1.44
N LEU A 83 3.42 -2.56 -1.41
CA LEU A 83 4.43 -1.58 -1.06
C LEU A 83 4.98 -1.81 0.35
N LYS A 84 4.11 -2.04 1.35
CA LYS A 84 4.54 -2.33 2.72
C LYS A 84 5.31 -3.65 2.82
N GLN A 85 4.88 -4.70 2.12
CA GLN A 85 5.65 -5.96 2.08
C GLN A 85 7.02 -5.75 1.43
N GLY A 86 7.09 -4.98 0.35
CA GLY A 86 8.35 -4.60 -0.28
C GLY A 86 9.27 -3.82 0.66
N VAL A 87 8.72 -2.91 1.47
CA VAL A 87 9.49 -2.18 2.49
C VAL A 87 9.99 -3.11 3.59
N LYS A 88 9.16 -4.04 4.10
CA LYS A 88 9.61 -5.03 5.10
C LYS A 88 10.78 -5.85 4.58
N TYR A 89 10.65 -6.35 3.35
CA TYR A 89 11.71 -7.10 2.68
C TYR A 89 12.97 -6.26 2.52
N ALA A 90 12.85 -5.02 2.03
CA ALA A 90 14.01 -4.16 1.81
C ALA A 90 14.72 -3.80 3.13
N LEU A 91 13.97 -3.52 4.20
CA LEU A 91 14.53 -3.24 5.52
C LEU A 91 15.26 -4.46 6.10
N HIS A 92 14.70 -5.64 5.92
CA HIS A 92 15.31 -6.87 6.42
C HIS A 92 16.56 -7.27 5.60
N GLU A 93 16.39 -7.43 4.28
CA GLU A 93 17.41 -7.97 3.41
C GLU A 93 18.54 -6.97 3.12
N TYR A 94 18.20 -5.70 2.87
CA TYR A 94 19.18 -4.68 2.48
C TYR A 94 19.49 -3.68 3.60
N GLY A 95 18.56 -3.49 4.54
CA GLY A 95 18.73 -2.59 5.69
C GLY A 95 19.40 -3.24 6.89
N GLY A 96 19.55 -4.57 6.91
CA GLY A 96 20.12 -5.31 8.05
C GLY A 96 19.26 -5.25 9.31
N VAL A 97 18.01 -4.80 9.20
CA VAL A 97 17.08 -4.75 10.32
C VAL A 97 16.57 -6.16 10.59
N ASN A 98 16.47 -6.55 11.86
CA ASN A 98 15.89 -7.85 12.18
C ASN A 98 14.44 -7.93 11.65
N GLU A 99 13.98 -9.15 11.34
CA GLU A 99 12.66 -9.33 10.71
C GLU A 99 11.52 -8.78 11.57
N ALA A 100 11.61 -8.91 12.90
CA ALA A 100 10.57 -8.47 13.82
C ALA A 100 10.44 -6.94 13.86
N CYS A 101 11.56 -6.24 13.93
CA CYS A 101 11.67 -4.80 13.93
C CYS A 101 11.20 -4.22 12.59
N ALA A 102 11.63 -4.81 11.47
CA ALA A 102 11.15 -4.43 10.15
C ALA A 102 9.62 -4.62 10.03
N HIS A 103 9.10 -5.74 10.53
CA HIS A 103 7.68 -6.02 10.54
C HIS A 103 6.91 -5.00 11.39
N TYR A 104 7.21 -4.88 12.68
CA TYR A 104 6.46 -4.01 13.59
C TYR A 104 6.63 -2.53 13.27
N GLY A 105 7.80 -2.10 12.78
CA GLY A 105 7.99 -0.73 12.31
C GLY A 105 7.08 -0.38 11.13
N VAL A 106 6.99 -1.26 10.13
CA VAL A 106 6.09 -1.06 8.98
C VAL A 106 4.62 -1.16 9.39
N GLU A 107 4.26 -2.06 10.30
CA GLU A 107 2.89 -2.15 10.82
C GLU A 107 2.51 -0.93 11.67
N THR A 108 3.41 -0.37 12.45
CA THR A 108 3.20 0.91 13.14
C THR A 108 2.96 2.04 12.16
N ALA A 109 3.74 2.13 11.09
CA ALA A 109 3.51 3.13 10.04
C ALA A 109 2.14 2.94 9.36
N GLY A 110 1.73 1.68 9.12
CA GLY A 110 0.40 1.35 8.64
C GLY A 110 -0.71 1.77 9.62
N MET A 111 -0.53 1.55 10.92
CA MET A 111 -1.48 2.03 11.93
C MET A 111 -1.60 3.55 11.94
N THR A 112 -0.48 4.26 11.79
CA THR A 112 -0.48 5.71 11.66
C THR A 112 -1.28 6.18 10.44
N ALA A 113 -1.01 5.60 9.28
CA ALA A 113 -1.70 5.94 8.04
C ALA A 113 -3.20 5.61 8.10
N GLY A 114 -3.56 4.43 8.60
CA GLY A 114 -4.95 4.02 8.77
C GLY A 114 -5.72 4.89 9.78
N GLY A 115 -5.07 5.27 10.89
CA GLY A 115 -5.64 6.21 11.86
C GLY A 115 -5.85 7.61 11.28
N TRP A 116 -4.92 8.07 10.42
CA TRP A 116 -5.07 9.33 9.70
C TRP A 116 -6.25 9.27 8.71
N ASN A 117 -6.35 8.22 7.90
CA ASN A 117 -7.46 8.01 6.97
C ASN A 117 -8.80 8.02 7.69
N LEU A 118 -8.93 7.31 8.81
CA LEU A 118 -10.14 7.32 9.64
C LEU A 118 -10.50 8.72 10.13
N ALA A 119 -9.51 9.49 10.57
CA ALA A 119 -9.75 10.86 11.03
C ALA A 119 -10.24 11.76 9.90
N ILE A 120 -9.63 11.68 8.71
CA ILE A 120 -10.06 12.43 7.53
C ILE A 120 -11.48 12.06 7.10
N VAL A 121 -11.78 10.75 7.07
CA VAL A 121 -13.12 10.23 6.74
C VAL A 121 -14.16 10.69 7.77
N ALA A 122 -13.78 10.79 9.05
CA ALA A 122 -14.63 11.33 10.11
C ALA A 122 -14.81 12.85 10.05
N GLY A 123 -14.22 13.54 9.06
CA GLY A 123 -14.34 14.98 8.86
C GLY A 123 -13.27 15.82 9.56
N ALA A 124 -12.19 15.21 10.07
CA ALA A 124 -11.06 15.96 10.60
C ALA A 124 -10.29 16.65 9.48
N ALA A 125 -9.80 17.86 9.74
CA ALA A 125 -8.80 18.49 8.87
C ALA A 125 -7.47 17.71 8.92
N SER A 126 -6.64 17.85 7.88
CA SER A 126 -5.41 17.05 7.75
C SER A 126 -4.43 17.22 8.92
N GLY A 127 -4.25 18.44 9.45
CA GLY A 127 -3.38 18.69 10.60
C GLY A 127 -3.79 17.90 11.84
N PRO A 128 -5.02 18.08 12.36
CA PRO A 128 -5.55 17.25 13.44
C PRO A 128 -5.57 15.75 13.13
N GLY A 129 -5.86 15.38 11.87
CA GLY A 129 -5.84 13.99 11.42
C GLY A 129 -4.48 13.31 11.61
N LEU A 130 -3.37 14.03 11.37
CA LEU A 130 -2.01 13.52 11.60
C LEU A 130 -1.75 13.22 13.08
N ILE A 131 -2.32 14.00 14.00
CA ILE A 131 -2.22 13.76 15.44
C ILE A 131 -2.93 12.45 15.79
N ILE A 132 -4.14 12.24 15.26
CA ILE A 132 -4.89 11.00 15.47
C ILE A 132 -4.12 9.80 14.88
N GLY A 133 -3.59 9.93 13.67
CA GLY A 133 -2.72 8.92 13.08
C GLY A 133 -1.53 8.59 14.00
N ALA A 134 -0.80 9.61 14.47
CA ALA A 134 0.33 9.41 15.36
C ALA A 134 -0.05 8.67 16.66
N LEU A 135 -1.22 8.95 17.24
CA LEU A 135 -1.72 8.23 18.42
C LEU A 135 -1.98 6.74 18.13
N PHE A 136 -2.54 6.41 16.97
CA PHE A 136 -2.72 5.01 16.55
C PHE A 136 -1.37 4.30 16.38
N GLY A 137 -0.41 4.95 15.73
CA GLY A 137 0.93 4.42 15.55
C GLY A 137 1.67 4.18 16.86
N VAL A 138 1.72 5.20 17.74
CA VAL A 138 2.37 5.09 19.05
C VAL A 138 1.67 4.05 19.93
N GLY A 139 0.33 4.06 19.95
CA GLY A 139 -0.46 3.07 20.69
C GLY A 139 -0.17 1.65 20.24
N TYR A 140 -0.10 1.42 18.92
CA TYR A 140 0.26 0.12 18.37
C TYR A 140 1.71 -0.28 18.72
N TRP A 141 2.68 0.64 18.57
CA TRP A 141 4.08 0.38 18.89
C TRP A 141 4.28 -0.07 20.35
N LEU A 142 3.60 0.60 21.28
CA LEU A 142 3.61 0.23 22.69
C LEU A 142 2.89 -1.09 22.95
N TRP A 143 1.80 -1.37 22.23
CA TRP A 143 1.03 -2.60 22.39
C TRP A 143 1.78 -3.84 21.92
N VAL A 144 2.59 -3.74 20.86
CA VAL A 144 3.37 -4.86 20.31
C VAL A 144 4.78 -4.97 20.90
N ASP A 145 5.10 -4.19 21.94
CA ASP A 145 6.45 -4.08 22.52
C ASP A 145 7.53 -3.82 21.45
N GLY A 146 7.28 -2.90 20.52
CA GLY A 146 8.13 -2.68 19.35
C GLY A 146 9.60 -2.38 19.67
N GLU A 147 9.89 -1.75 20.81
CA GLU A 147 11.27 -1.55 21.27
C GLU A 147 12.01 -2.87 21.51
N GLN A 148 11.35 -3.86 22.09
CA GLN A 148 11.96 -5.16 22.35
C GLN A 148 12.23 -5.90 21.03
N ALA A 149 11.33 -5.73 20.06
CA ALA A 149 11.51 -6.31 18.74
C ALA A 149 12.69 -5.72 17.97
N CYS A 150 13.18 -4.53 18.33
CA CYS A 150 14.30 -3.83 17.68
C CYS A 150 15.62 -3.86 18.46
N ARG A 151 15.69 -4.56 19.59
CA ARG A 151 16.94 -4.84 20.33
C ARG A 151 17.60 -6.11 19.80
#